data_AF-A0A7Y4T8C0-F1
#
_entry.id   AF-A0A7Y4T8C0-F1
#
_cell.length_a   1.000
_cell.length_b   1.000
_cell.length_c   1.000
_cell.angle_alpha   90.00
_cell.angle_beta   90.00
_cell.angle_gamma   90.00
#
_symmetry.space_group_name_H-M   'P 1'
#
loop_
_entity.id
_entity.type
_entity.pdbx_description
1 polymer ?
#
loop_
_entity_poly.entity_id
_entity_poly.type
_entity_poly.pdbx_seq_one_letter_code
_entity_poly.pdbx_strand_id
1 'polypeptide(L)'
;RISIEGLGKRFVALVETPDLDIVRMRFPSVRQAVFRAGVELTILQLGLWLLTFPVRWGFVRSLEPFAELLHAVAAWFRRFGSDKGGMIVEAVGLDSAGERMRARWTLVAAAGDGPNIPSLPALALARALANGTVSERGATACVDLLTLDAFTKEFSRYEIGTAVTTERLTQVPLFQRVLGRFAQMPQAVREAHAPDPARELAGEVDIEGAENPFAQAVAWFAGFPSAGRNLRAAVTIEREGNGEVWVRRFGKATFASTLSETAPGKLTERFGAIAFDLDAAADAQGFRLGIVRARLGELPLPRFLTPQTEAVAGIDENGRYRFDVTISLPVIGRLVRYRGWLTPG
;
A
#
# COMPACT_ATOMS: atom_id res chain seq x y z
N ARG A 1 -6.15 1.31 2.88
CA ARG A 1 -7.01 0.66 3.90
C ARG A 1 -6.35 -0.67 4.23
N ILE A 2 -6.42 -1.11 5.48
CA ILE A 2 -5.97 -2.45 5.90
C ILE A 2 -7.16 -3.23 6.45
N SER A 3 -7.11 -4.55 6.38
CA SER A 3 -8.10 -5.42 7.02
C SER A 3 -7.46 -6.07 8.23
N ILE A 4 -8.09 -5.94 9.39
CA ILE A 4 -7.67 -6.60 10.63
C ILE A 4 -8.77 -7.56 11.02
N GLU A 5 -8.42 -8.83 11.22
CA GLU A 5 -9.37 -9.83 11.68
C GLU A 5 -9.96 -9.40 13.03
N GLY A 6 -11.28 -9.54 13.21
CA GLY A 6 -11.97 -9.06 14.42
C GLY A 6 -12.28 -7.55 14.47
N LEU A 7 -11.64 -6.70 13.65
CA LEU A 7 -11.92 -5.25 13.58
C LEU A 7 -12.50 -4.79 12.23
N GLY A 8 -12.30 -5.57 11.16
CA GLY A 8 -12.73 -5.22 9.81
C GLY A 8 -11.76 -4.27 9.10
N LYS A 9 -12.26 -3.52 8.12
CA LYS A 9 -11.44 -2.62 7.31
C LYS A 9 -11.22 -1.28 8.01
N ARG A 10 -9.99 -0.79 8.05
CA ARG A 10 -9.59 0.50 8.61
C ARG A 10 -8.84 1.34 7.59
N PHE A 11 -9.08 2.65 7.60
CA PHE A 11 -8.21 3.59 6.90
C PHE A 11 -7.00 3.86 7.78
N VAL A 12 -5.83 3.91 7.14
CA VAL A 12 -4.56 4.22 7.79
C VAL A 12 -3.79 5.16 6.88
N ALA A 13 -2.99 6.03 7.47
CA ALA A 13 -2.04 6.90 6.81
C ALA A 13 -0.61 6.44 7.13
N LEU A 14 0.33 6.80 6.26
CA LEU A 14 1.76 6.67 6.55
C LEU A 14 2.13 7.64 7.67
N VAL A 15 2.88 7.14 8.65
CA VAL A 15 3.35 7.95 9.78
C VAL A 15 4.84 7.68 9.98
N GLU A 16 5.58 8.72 10.34
CA GLU A 16 7.00 8.65 10.67
C GLU A 16 7.13 8.35 12.17
N THR A 17 8.04 7.44 12.52
CA THR A 17 8.24 6.96 13.89
C THR A 17 9.69 6.54 14.08
N PRO A 18 10.30 6.77 15.26
CA PRO A 18 11.66 6.30 15.58
C PRO A 18 11.86 4.78 15.37
N ASP A 19 10.79 4.00 15.51
CA ASP A 19 10.77 2.55 15.28
C ASP A 19 11.29 2.15 13.90
N LEU A 20 11.12 3.00 12.87
CA LEU A 20 11.60 2.70 11.51
C LEU A 20 13.13 2.68 11.42
N ASP A 21 13.80 3.57 12.16
CA ASP A 21 15.27 3.58 12.26
C ASP A 21 15.75 2.41 13.10
N ILE A 22 15.07 2.14 14.23
CA ILE A 22 15.39 1.05 15.14
C ILE A 22 15.29 -0.31 14.43
N VAL A 23 14.24 -0.55 13.66
CA VAL A 23 14.06 -1.80 12.90
C VAL A 23 15.18 -2.00 11.89
N ARG A 24 15.60 -0.95 11.16
CA ARG A 24 16.72 -1.04 10.21
C ARG A 24 18.05 -1.34 10.90
N MET A 25 18.31 -0.70 12.05
CA MET A 25 19.51 -0.97 12.85
C MET A 25 19.52 -2.41 13.39
N ARG A 26 18.36 -2.90 13.84
CA ARG A 26 18.23 -4.23 14.44
C ARG A 26 18.26 -5.37 13.41
N PHE A 27 17.70 -5.12 12.23
CA PHE A 27 17.60 -6.08 11.14
C PHE A 27 18.20 -5.49 9.85
N PRO A 28 19.54 -5.52 9.69
CA PRO A 28 20.21 -4.90 8.53
C PRO A 28 19.79 -5.47 7.17
N SER A 29 19.22 -6.68 7.15
CA SER A 29 18.67 -7.31 5.95
C SER A 29 17.32 -6.72 5.51
N VAL A 30 16.66 -5.92 6.35
CA VAL A 30 15.40 -5.26 6.03
C VAL A 30 15.64 -4.19 4.97
N ARG A 31 15.07 -4.41 3.80
CA ARG A 31 15.13 -3.46 2.67
C ARG A 31 14.08 -2.36 2.80
N GLN A 32 12.91 -2.70 3.36
CA GLN A 32 11.75 -1.83 3.45
C GLN A 32 11.08 -1.97 4.81
N ALA A 33 10.77 -0.83 5.44
CA ALA A 33 9.98 -0.74 6.65
C ALA A 33 8.94 0.36 6.45
N VAL A 34 7.70 0.07 6.84
CA VAL A 34 6.57 1.00 6.68
C VAL A 34 5.75 1.01 7.95
N PHE A 35 5.51 2.20 8.50
CA PHE A 35 4.63 2.39 9.63
C PHE A 35 3.34 3.08 9.19
N ARG A 36 2.21 2.57 9.66
CA ARG A 36 0.88 3.08 9.31
C ARG A 36 0.03 3.17 10.57
N ALA A 37 -0.64 4.30 10.75
CA ALA A 37 -1.59 4.49 11.84
C ALA A 37 -2.89 5.09 11.31
N GLY A 38 -3.99 4.86 12.03
CA GLY A 38 -5.29 5.41 11.67
C GLY A 38 -6.20 5.45 12.88
N VAL A 39 -7.17 6.34 12.84
CA VAL A 39 -8.26 6.35 13.82
C VAL A 39 -9.35 5.39 13.39
N GLU A 40 -10.08 4.90 14.39
CA GLU A 40 -11.10 3.88 14.18
C GLU A 40 -12.24 4.36 13.26
N LEU A 41 -12.76 5.56 13.54
CA LEU A 41 -13.86 6.15 12.80
C LEU A 41 -13.40 6.69 11.44
N THR A 42 -13.96 6.12 10.37
CA THR A 42 -13.71 6.56 8.99
C THR A 42 -14.00 8.05 8.82
N ILE A 43 -15.07 8.56 9.44
CA ILE A 43 -15.43 9.99 9.34
C ILE A 43 -14.36 10.89 9.97
N LEU A 44 -13.77 10.48 11.10
CA LEU A 44 -12.69 11.23 11.75
C LEU A 44 -11.40 11.16 10.92
N GLN A 45 -11.09 10.01 10.33
CA GLN A 45 -9.92 9.87 9.45
C GLN A 45 -10.07 10.73 8.18
N LEU A 46 -11.24 10.72 7.54
CA LEU A 46 -11.52 11.56 6.37
C LEU A 46 -11.58 13.04 6.76
N GLY A 47 -12.14 13.38 7.92
CA GLY A 47 -12.14 14.74 8.46
C GLY A 47 -10.72 15.26 8.67
N LEU A 48 -9.84 14.47 9.29
CA LEU A 48 -8.43 14.82 9.47
C LEU A 48 -7.73 15.01 8.13
N TRP A 49 -8.02 14.17 7.14
CA TRP A 49 -7.52 14.34 5.78
C TRP A 49 -8.03 15.63 5.12
N LEU A 50 -9.32 15.96 5.26
CA LEU A 50 -9.89 17.21 4.75
C LEU A 50 -9.26 18.45 5.40
N LEU A 51 -8.96 18.39 6.69
CA LEU A 51 -8.29 19.47 7.41
C LEU A 51 -6.87 19.73 6.90
N THR A 52 -6.26 18.81 6.14
CA THR A 52 -4.95 19.07 5.51
C THR A 52 -5.01 20.06 4.34
N PHE A 53 -6.18 20.25 3.70
CA PHE A 53 -6.28 21.14 2.53
C PHE A 53 -6.07 22.62 2.86
N PRO A 54 -6.69 23.20 3.90
CA PRO A 54 -6.39 24.56 4.34
C PRO A 54 -4.90 24.82 4.58
N VAL A 55 -4.18 23.83 5.13
CA VAL A 55 -2.72 23.92 5.33
C VAL A 55 -1.98 23.85 3.98
N ARG A 56 -2.35 22.90 3.12
CA ARG A 56 -1.74 22.69 1.80
C ARG A 56 -1.94 23.85 0.83
N TRP A 57 -3.07 24.55 0.95
CA TRP A 57 -3.37 25.76 0.17
C TRP A 57 -2.76 27.03 0.78
N GLY A 58 -2.13 26.93 1.95
CA GLY A 58 -1.47 28.05 2.61
C GLY A 58 -2.42 29.01 3.35
N PHE A 59 -3.69 28.64 3.54
CA PHE A 59 -4.65 29.45 4.30
C PHE A 59 -4.34 29.46 5.80
N VAL A 60 -3.79 28.36 6.31
CA VAL A 60 -3.31 28.24 7.69
C VAL A 60 -1.94 27.57 7.70
N ARG A 61 -1.03 28.00 8.58
CA ARG A 61 0.30 27.39 8.68
C ARG A 61 0.31 26.06 9.45
N SER A 62 -0.57 25.95 10.44
CA SER A 62 -0.70 24.76 11.30
C SER A 62 -2.13 24.65 11.81
N LEU A 63 -2.56 23.42 12.09
CA LEU A 63 -3.81 23.12 12.79
C LEU A 63 -3.64 23.00 14.31
N GLU A 64 -2.39 23.03 14.80
CA GLU A 64 -2.05 22.90 16.22
C GLU A 64 -2.84 23.85 17.14
N PRO A 65 -3.08 25.14 16.80
CA PRO A 65 -3.89 26.02 17.64
C PRO A 65 -5.34 25.57 17.81
N PHE A 66 -5.84 24.71 16.91
CA PHE A 66 -7.20 24.16 16.96
C PHE A 66 -7.24 22.79 17.65
N ALA A 67 -6.14 22.30 18.21
CA ALA A 67 -6.06 20.94 18.75
C ALA A 67 -7.11 20.67 19.85
N GLU A 68 -7.33 21.60 20.78
CA GLU A 68 -8.34 21.43 21.83
C GLU A 68 -9.76 21.37 21.27
N LEU A 69 -10.07 22.27 20.31
CA LEU A 69 -11.36 22.28 19.63
C LEU A 69 -11.58 20.97 18.85
N LEU A 70 -10.58 20.53 18.09
CA LEU A 70 -10.64 19.28 17.33
C LEU A 70 -10.80 18.07 18.26
N HIS A 71 -10.16 18.09 19.43
CA HIS A 71 -10.32 17.05 20.45
C HIS A 71 -11.74 17.05 21.04
N ALA A 72 -12.31 18.23 21.32
CA ALA A 72 -13.68 18.37 21.78
C ALA A 72 -14.69 17.88 20.73
N VAL A 73 -14.49 18.21 19.45
CA VAL A 73 -15.30 17.71 18.35
C VAL A 73 -15.17 16.19 18.24
N ALA A 74 -13.95 15.64 18.29
CA ALA A 74 -13.74 14.19 18.28
C ALA A 74 -14.44 13.49 19.46
N ALA A 75 -14.55 14.15 20.62
CA ALA A 75 -15.27 13.62 21.76
C ALA A 75 -16.77 13.39 21.48
N TRP A 76 -17.39 14.25 20.67
CA TRP A 76 -18.80 14.09 20.27
C TRP A 76 -19.02 12.85 19.41
N PHE A 77 -17.99 12.42 18.68
CA PHE A 77 -18.05 11.23 17.84
C PHE A 77 -17.74 9.93 18.58
N ARG A 78 -17.27 9.96 19.83
CA ARG A 78 -16.95 8.75 20.62
C ARG A 78 -18.11 7.76 20.66
N ARG A 79 -19.35 8.25 20.78
CA ARG A 79 -20.58 7.43 20.82
C ARG A 79 -20.86 6.65 19.52
N PHE A 80 -20.22 7.01 18.42
CA PHE A 80 -20.37 6.34 17.13
C PHE A 80 -19.21 5.39 16.82
N GLY A 81 -18.13 5.44 17.60
CA GLY A 81 -17.01 4.51 17.53
C GLY A 81 -17.29 3.23 18.30
N SER A 82 -16.55 2.19 18.00
CA SER A 82 -16.44 1.03 18.86
C SER A 82 -15.33 1.23 19.89
N ASP A 83 -15.37 0.41 20.92
CA ASP A 83 -14.36 0.33 21.96
C ASP A 83 -13.19 -0.60 21.55
N LYS A 84 -13.11 -0.97 20.27
CA LYS A 84 -12.14 -1.93 19.75
C LYS A 84 -11.01 -1.26 18.97
N GLY A 85 -9.79 -1.56 19.37
CA GLY A 85 -8.56 -1.14 18.71
C GLY A 85 -7.69 -2.32 18.33
N GLY A 86 -6.66 -2.09 17.53
CA GLY A 86 -5.70 -3.14 17.25
C GLY A 86 -4.47 -2.67 16.52
N MET A 87 -3.49 -3.55 16.50
CA MET A 87 -2.19 -3.36 15.88
C MET A 87 -1.83 -4.62 15.09
N ILE A 88 -1.21 -4.42 13.94
CA ILE A 88 -0.61 -5.50 13.16
C ILE A 88 0.86 -5.18 12.97
N VAL A 89 1.71 -6.17 13.22
CA VAL A 89 3.10 -6.19 12.79
C VAL A 89 3.25 -7.32 11.77
N GLU A 90 3.72 -6.99 10.58
CA GLU A 90 3.93 -7.97 9.51
C GLU A 90 5.41 -7.96 9.09
N ALA A 91 5.96 -9.16 8.94
CA ALA A 91 7.30 -9.39 8.43
C ALA A 91 7.23 -10.39 7.27
N VAL A 92 8.02 -10.14 6.23
CA VAL A 92 8.11 -11.03 5.08
C VAL A 92 9.57 -11.27 4.75
N GLY A 93 9.93 -12.53 4.54
CA GLY A 93 11.31 -12.93 4.33
C GLY A 93 11.46 -14.39 3.94
N LEU A 94 12.63 -14.94 4.21
CA LEU A 94 12.92 -16.38 4.08
C LEU A 94 12.81 -17.01 5.47
N ASP A 95 12.25 -18.21 5.53
CA ASP A 95 12.35 -19.07 6.70
C ASP A 95 13.72 -19.79 6.75
N SER A 96 13.90 -20.65 7.75
CA SER A 96 15.14 -21.42 7.93
C SER A 96 15.41 -22.44 6.82
N ALA A 97 14.40 -22.82 6.04
CA ALA A 97 14.53 -23.69 4.87
C ALA A 97 14.86 -22.91 3.59
N GLY A 98 14.93 -21.58 3.65
CA GLY A 98 15.08 -20.74 2.48
C GLY A 98 13.78 -20.57 1.69
N GLU A 99 12.64 -20.93 2.27
CA GLU A 99 11.33 -20.76 1.65
C GLU A 99 10.73 -19.40 2.02
N ARG A 100 10.01 -18.79 1.07
CA ARG A 100 9.41 -17.48 1.28
C ARG A 100 8.20 -17.55 2.21
N MET A 101 8.17 -16.71 3.24
CA MET A 101 7.11 -16.69 4.24
C MET A 101 6.76 -15.26 4.66
N ARG A 102 5.46 -15.03 4.88
CA ARG A 102 4.88 -13.90 5.60
C ARG A 102 4.52 -14.35 7.01
N ALA A 103 4.98 -13.62 8.02
CA ALA A 103 4.55 -13.76 9.40
C ALA A 103 3.83 -12.49 9.83
N ARG A 104 2.66 -12.64 10.45
CA ARG A 104 1.86 -11.54 10.94
C ARG A 104 1.52 -11.78 12.40
N TRP A 105 1.82 -10.80 13.24
CA TRP A 105 1.35 -10.74 14.62
C TRP A 105 0.26 -9.68 14.72
N THR A 106 -0.89 -10.08 15.26
CA THR A 106 -2.06 -9.22 15.43
C THR A 106 -2.36 -9.09 16.91
N LEU A 107 -2.65 -7.86 17.35
CA LEU A 107 -3.19 -7.54 18.66
C LEU A 107 -4.55 -6.87 18.46
N VAL A 108 -5.58 -7.37 19.15
CA VAL A 108 -6.91 -6.79 19.18
C VAL A 108 -7.29 -6.53 20.63
N ALA A 109 -7.57 -5.27 20.95
CA ALA A 109 -8.14 -4.88 22.23
C ALA A 109 -9.62 -4.56 22.05
N ALA A 110 -10.47 -5.08 22.93
CA ALA A 110 -11.88 -4.80 23.02
C ALA A 110 -12.22 -4.17 24.40
N ALA A 111 -13.50 -3.98 24.69
CA ALA A 111 -13.99 -3.47 25.98
C ALA A 111 -13.41 -2.11 26.41
N GLY A 112 -12.81 -1.37 25.48
CA GLY A 112 -12.18 -0.08 25.76
C GLY A 112 -10.79 -0.20 26.38
N ASP A 113 -10.15 -1.37 26.35
CA ASP A 113 -8.85 -1.61 26.96
C ASP A 113 -7.65 -1.13 26.11
N GLY A 114 -7.89 -0.67 24.89
CA GLY A 114 -6.87 -0.13 23.99
C GLY A 114 -5.93 0.92 24.62
N PRO A 115 -6.41 1.90 25.40
CA PRO A 115 -5.57 2.90 26.05
C PRO A 115 -4.58 2.34 27.07
N ASN A 116 -4.79 1.11 27.56
CA ASN A 116 -3.85 0.48 28.50
C ASN A 116 -2.60 -0.04 27.81
N ILE A 117 -2.69 -0.46 26.53
CA ILE A 117 -1.61 -1.14 25.79
C ILE A 117 -0.26 -0.42 25.90
N PRO A 118 -0.14 0.91 25.69
CA PRO A 118 1.17 1.58 25.69
C PRO A 118 1.90 1.51 27.04
N SER A 119 1.16 1.32 28.15
CA SER A 119 1.74 1.24 29.49
C SER A 119 2.26 -0.15 29.86
N LEU A 120 1.76 -1.20 29.20
CA LEU A 120 2.03 -2.60 29.57
C LEU A 120 3.48 -3.05 29.31
N PRO A 121 4.19 -2.63 28.23
CA PRO A 121 5.60 -2.93 28.08
C PRO A 121 6.45 -2.34 29.21
N ALA A 122 6.12 -1.12 29.66
CA ALA A 122 6.82 -0.48 30.77
C ALA A 122 6.58 -1.23 32.09
N LEU A 123 5.35 -1.71 32.33
CA LEU A 123 5.04 -2.57 33.49
C LEU A 123 5.83 -3.88 33.45
N ALA A 124 5.83 -4.58 32.31
CA ALA A 124 6.58 -5.82 32.12
C ALA A 124 8.08 -5.61 32.36
N LEU A 125 8.66 -4.53 31.82
CA LEU A 125 10.06 -4.19 31.99
C LEU A 125 10.39 -3.85 33.45
N ALA A 126 9.54 -3.09 34.13
CA ALA A 126 9.71 -2.77 35.54
C ALA A 126 9.74 -4.02 36.42
N ARG A 127 8.85 -4.99 36.16
CA ARG A 127 8.86 -6.30 36.84
C ARG A 127 10.13 -7.10 36.51
N ALA A 128 10.54 -7.11 35.25
CA ALA A 128 11.73 -7.83 34.80
C ALA A 128 13.01 -7.28 35.44
N LEU A 129 13.12 -5.96 35.58
CA LEU A 129 14.22 -5.30 36.30
C LEU A 129 14.17 -5.62 37.80
N ALA A 130 13.00 -5.54 38.43
CA ALA A 130 12.82 -5.82 39.85
C ALA A 130 13.17 -7.28 40.21
N ASN A 131 12.85 -8.23 39.33
CA ASN A 131 13.14 -9.64 39.52
C ASN A 131 14.56 -10.03 39.07
N GLY A 132 15.35 -9.09 38.54
CA GLY A 132 16.71 -9.33 38.06
C GLY A 132 16.82 -10.14 36.77
N THR A 133 15.72 -10.34 36.04
CA THR A 133 15.74 -11.05 34.73
C THR A 133 16.29 -10.18 33.60
N VAL A 134 16.27 -8.85 33.76
CA VAL A 134 16.88 -7.88 32.85
C VAL A 134 17.96 -7.13 33.65
N SER A 135 19.18 -7.08 33.12
CA SER A 135 20.36 -6.58 33.82
C SER A 135 21.00 -5.36 33.14
N GLU A 136 20.52 -5.04 31.95
CA GLU A 136 20.93 -3.93 31.10
C GLU A 136 20.76 -2.60 31.85
N ARG A 137 21.73 -1.70 31.67
CA ARG A 137 21.76 -0.37 32.31
C ARG A 137 22.10 0.69 31.27
N GLY A 138 21.60 1.91 31.49
CA GLY A 138 21.80 3.05 30.61
C GLY A 138 20.55 3.43 29.81
N ALA A 139 20.63 4.53 29.06
CA ALA A 139 19.56 4.99 28.19
C ALA A 139 19.69 4.30 26.82
N THR A 140 18.73 3.45 26.48
CA THR A 140 18.68 2.72 25.20
C THR A 140 17.23 2.48 24.78
N ALA A 141 17.03 2.14 23.50
CA ALA A 141 15.74 1.67 23.01
C ALA A 141 15.37 0.34 23.68
N CYS A 142 14.08 0.12 23.95
CA CYS A 142 13.57 -1.09 24.60
C CYS A 142 13.48 -2.32 23.68
N VAL A 143 14.50 -2.51 22.82
CA VAL A 143 14.60 -3.64 21.89
C VAL A 143 15.28 -4.81 22.57
N ASP A 144 14.74 -6.02 22.39
CA ASP A 144 15.23 -7.28 22.97
C ASP A 144 15.30 -7.32 24.51
N LEU A 145 14.85 -6.28 25.21
CA LEU A 145 14.77 -6.25 26.68
C LEU A 145 13.63 -7.11 27.22
N LEU A 146 12.62 -7.39 26.39
CA LEU A 146 11.48 -8.23 26.73
C LEU A 146 11.18 -9.19 25.59
N THR A 147 10.82 -10.42 25.95
CA THR A 147 10.24 -11.36 24.98
C THR A 147 8.78 -11.00 24.73
N LEU A 148 8.27 -11.39 23.55
CA LEU A 148 6.85 -11.23 23.22
C LEU A 148 5.96 -11.94 24.27
N ASP A 149 6.36 -13.14 24.71
CA ASP A 149 5.65 -13.88 25.76
C ASP A 149 5.60 -13.12 27.09
N ALA A 150 6.71 -12.49 27.51
CA ALA A 150 6.73 -11.69 28.74
C ALA A 150 5.79 -10.49 28.63
N PHE A 151 5.73 -9.84 27.47
CA PHE A 151 4.80 -8.75 27.22
C PHE A 151 3.34 -9.21 27.21
N THR A 152 3.02 -10.30 26.50
CA THR A 152 1.62 -10.78 26.40
C THR A 152 1.03 -11.27 27.71
N LYS A 153 1.85 -11.67 28.70
CA LYS A 153 1.37 -12.01 30.06
C LYS A 153 0.66 -10.84 30.76
N GLU A 154 1.08 -9.60 30.49
CA GLU A 154 0.44 -8.42 31.07
C GLU A 154 -0.97 -8.18 30.51
N PHE A 155 -1.37 -8.86 29.44
CA PHE A 155 -2.71 -8.76 28.86
C PHE A 155 -3.78 -9.53 29.65
N SER A 156 -3.38 -10.42 30.56
CA SER A 156 -4.29 -11.31 31.30
C SER A 156 -5.43 -10.61 32.06
N ARG A 157 -5.31 -9.30 32.33
CA ARG A 157 -6.32 -8.50 33.04
C ARG A 157 -7.23 -7.69 32.13
N TYR A 158 -7.04 -7.79 30.81
CA TYR A 158 -7.69 -6.97 29.81
C TYR A 158 -8.30 -7.84 28.71
N GLU A 159 -9.28 -7.32 27.99
CA GLU A 159 -9.85 -7.93 26.79
C GLU A 159 -8.93 -7.71 25.58
N ILE A 160 -7.69 -8.19 25.68
CA ILE A 160 -6.64 -8.08 24.67
C ILE A 160 -6.26 -9.47 24.18
N GLY A 161 -6.62 -9.77 22.94
CA GLY A 161 -6.23 -10.99 22.24
C GLY A 161 -5.04 -10.76 21.34
N THR A 162 -4.19 -11.78 21.20
CA THR A 162 -3.14 -11.79 20.17
C THR A 162 -3.16 -13.06 19.35
N ALA A 163 -2.66 -12.97 18.11
CA ALA A 163 -2.52 -14.13 17.23
C ALA A 163 -1.26 -13.96 16.36
N VAL A 164 -0.57 -15.07 16.11
CA VAL A 164 0.46 -15.18 15.08
C VAL A 164 -0.10 -16.02 13.96
N THR A 165 -0.04 -15.50 12.73
CA THR A 165 -0.37 -16.25 11.52
C THR A 165 0.84 -16.26 10.60
N THR A 166 1.18 -17.42 10.05
CA THR A 166 2.23 -17.57 9.05
C THR A 166 1.65 -18.08 7.74
N GLU A 167 2.14 -17.54 6.64
CA GLU A 167 1.71 -17.87 5.29
C GLU A 167 2.95 -18.09 4.41
N ARG A 168 3.09 -19.29 3.83
CA ARG A 168 4.13 -19.53 2.83
C ARG A 168 3.73 -18.88 1.51
N LEU A 169 4.59 -18.02 0.97
CA LEU A 169 4.36 -17.27 -0.25
C LEU A 169 4.76 -18.08 -1.50
N THR A 170 4.30 -19.33 -1.56
CA THR A 170 4.59 -20.30 -2.63
C THR A 170 3.98 -19.96 -3.98
N GLN A 171 3.00 -19.05 -4.01
CA GLN A 171 2.36 -18.67 -5.25
C GLN A 171 3.33 -17.89 -6.15
N VAL A 172 3.31 -18.24 -7.43
CA VAL A 172 4.00 -17.52 -8.49
C VAL A 172 3.42 -16.09 -8.61
N PRO A 173 4.23 -15.03 -8.85
CA PRO A 173 3.72 -13.66 -9.03
C PRO A 173 2.60 -13.52 -10.06
N LEU A 174 1.73 -12.52 -9.90
CA LEU A 174 0.47 -12.42 -10.67
C LEU A 174 0.75 -12.43 -12.18
N PHE A 175 1.66 -11.57 -12.63
CA PHE A 175 1.97 -11.44 -14.04
C PHE A 175 2.62 -12.70 -14.63
N GLN A 176 3.40 -13.44 -13.85
CA GLN A 176 3.96 -14.71 -14.30
C GLN A 176 2.89 -15.80 -14.45
N ARG A 177 1.79 -15.75 -13.69
CA ARG A 177 0.65 -16.67 -13.87
C ARG A 177 -0.23 -16.27 -15.05
N VAL A 178 -0.54 -14.98 -15.17
CA VAL A 178 -1.49 -14.46 -16.17
C VAL A 178 -0.88 -14.44 -17.58
N LEU A 179 0.42 -14.13 -17.70
CA LEU A 179 1.09 -14.02 -19.00
C LEU A 179 1.62 -15.38 -19.47
N GLY A 180 0.89 -16.04 -20.37
CA GLY A 180 1.22 -17.40 -20.84
C GLY A 180 2.60 -17.61 -21.49
N ARG A 181 3.30 -16.54 -21.90
CA ARG A 181 4.67 -16.58 -22.45
C ARG A 181 5.70 -15.85 -21.59
N PHE A 182 5.43 -15.63 -20.31
CA PHE A 182 6.29 -14.88 -19.40
C PHE A 182 7.76 -15.32 -19.44
N ALA A 183 8.02 -16.64 -19.47
CA ALA A 183 9.39 -17.18 -19.48
C ALA A 183 10.22 -16.79 -20.72
N GLN A 184 9.57 -16.41 -21.83
CA GLN A 184 10.23 -16.02 -23.09
C GLN A 184 10.53 -14.51 -23.15
N MET A 185 10.05 -13.74 -22.19
CA MET A 185 10.20 -12.28 -22.19
C MET A 185 11.64 -11.87 -21.83
N PRO A 186 12.05 -10.64 -22.23
CA PRO A 186 13.33 -10.09 -21.83
C PRO A 186 13.51 -10.11 -20.31
N GLN A 187 14.74 -10.32 -19.85
CA GLN A 187 15.06 -10.43 -18.43
C GLN A 187 14.56 -9.23 -17.61
N ALA A 188 14.75 -8.00 -18.10
CA ALA A 188 14.29 -6.79 -17.41
C ALA A 188 12.76 -6.76 -17.19
N VAL A 189 11.98 -7.30 -18.14
CA VAL A 189 10.52 -7.43 -17.99
C VAL A 189 10.19 -8.47 -16.92
N ARG A 190 10.84 -9.64 -16.97
CA ARG A 190 10.61 -10.71 -15.99
C ARG A 190 10.96 -10.27 -14.57
N GLU A 191 12.06 -9.55 -14.39
CA GLU A 191 12.50 -9.05 -13.09
C GLU A 191 11.59 -7.94 -12.54
N ALA A 192 11.13 -7.04 -13.40
CA ALA A 192 10.17 -5.99 -13.02
C ALA A 192 8.85 -6.60 -12.50
N HIS A 193 8.46 -7.75 -13.02
CA HIS A 193 7.21 -8.47 -12.69
C HIS A 193 7.44 -9.68 -11.78
N ALA A 194 8.54 -9.69 -11.03
CA ALA A 194 8.82 -10.67 -9.99
C ALA A 194 8.91 -10.03 -8.59
N PRO A 195 7.82 -9.46 -8.04
CA PRO A 195 7.79 -8.90 -6.69
C PRO A 195 8.03 -9.96 -5.61
N ASP A 196 8.91 -9.64 -4.66
CA ASP A 196 9.31 -10.57 -3.61
C ASP A 196 9.70 -9.85 -2.29
N PRO A 197 8.73 -9.61 -1.38
CA PRO A 197 7.27 -9.57 -1.62
C PRO A 197 6.83 -8.29 -2.34
N ALA A 198 7.72 -7.31 -2.39
CA ALA A 198 7.55 -6.07 -3.11
C ALA A 198 8.71 -5.90 -4.09
N ARG A 199 8.43 -5.28 -5.24
CA ARG A 199 9.44 -4.80 -6.19
C ARG A 199 9.36 -3.29 -6.24
N GLU A 200 10.47 -2.62 -5.95
CA GLU A 200 10.62 -1.20 -6.21
C GLU A 200 11.35 -1.01 -7.53
N LEU A 201 10.80 -0.13 -8.34
CA LEU A 201 11.30 0.23 -9.65
C LEU A 201 11.39 1.75 -9.71
N ALA A 202 12.50 2.28 -10.20
CA ALA A 202 12.73 3.71 -10.33
C ALA A 202 13.23 4.04 -11.74
N GLY A 203 12.92 5.25 -12.21
CA GLY A 203 13.37 5.72 -13.51
C GLY A 203 12.70 7.03 -13.89
N GLU A 204 12.38 7.17 -15.16
CA GLU A 204 11.83 8.40 -15.73
C GLU A 204 10.55 8.14 -16.51
N VAL A 205 9.69 9.15 -16.55
CA VAL A 205 8.43 9.12 -17.29
C VAL A 205 8.16 10.46 -17.97
N ASP A 206 7.74 10.37 -19.23
CA ASP A 206 7.12 11.45 -19.97
C ASP A 206 5.60 11.26 -19.93
N ILE A 207 4.88 12.36 -19.70
CA ILE A 207 3.43 12.38 -19.60
C ILE A 207 2.89 13.40 -20.60
N GLU A 208 2.13 12.91 -21.55
CA GLU A 208 1.31 13.69 -22.46
C GLU A 208 -0.10 13.82 -21.88
N GLY A 209 -0.57 15.05 -21.73
CA GLY A 209 -1.90 15.36 -21.19
C GLY A 209 -3.02 15.09 -22.19
N ALA A 210 -4.22 15.52 -21.80
CA ALA A 210 -5.42 15.33 -22.58
C ALA A 210 -5.38 16.09 -23.93
N GLU A 211 -6.02 15.54 -24.96
CA GLU A 211 -5.99 16.11 -26.32
C GLU A 211 -6.86 17.37 -26.48
N ASN A 212 -7.87 17.56 -25.64
CA ASN A 212 -8.82 18.67 -25.75
C ASN A 212 -9.40 19.06 -24.38
N PRO A 213 -10.11 20.21 -24.27
CA PRO A 213 -10.63 20.69 -22.99
C PRO A 213 -11.63 19.76 -22.29
N PHE A 214 -12.46 19.03 -23.03
CA PHE A 214 -13.38 18.05 -22.45
C PHE A 214 -12.62 16.85 -21.86
N ALA A 215 -11.64 16.36 -22.61
CA ALA A 215 -10.71 15.32 -22.15
C ALA A 215 -9.93 15.80 -20.91
N GLN A 216 -9.53 17.06 -20.87
CA GLN A 216 -8.84 17.66 -19.72
C GLN A 216 -9.71 17.69 -18.46
N ALA A 217 -11.00 18.03 -18.59
CA ALA A 217 -11.94 18.02 -17.48
C ALA A 217 -12.15 16.60 -16.93
N VAL A 218 -12.32 15.61 -17.81
CA VAL A 218 -12.43 14.20 -17.41
C VAL A 218 -11.14 13.70 -16.79
N ALA A 219 -9.98 14.04 -17.35
CA ALA A 219 -8.69 13.62 -16.82
C ALA A 219 -8.41 14.19 -15.42
N TRP A 220 -8.80 15.45 -15.20
CA TRP A 220 -8.74 16.08 -13.88
C TRP A 220 -9.64 15.36 -12.87
N PHE A 221 -10.88 15.05 -13.25
CA PHE A 221 -11.81 14.31 -12.39
C PHE A 221 -11.32 12.89 -12.08
N ALA A 222 -10.71 12.22 -13.05
CA ALA A 222 -10.12 10.90 -12.89
C ALA A 222 -8.81 10.90 -12.09
N GLY A 223 -8.23 12.07 -11.81
CA GLY A 223 -6.97 12.20 -11.07
C GLY A 223 -5.73 11.77 -11.86
N PHE A 224 -5.75 11.89 -13.19
CA PHE A 224 -4.58 11.58 -14.01
C PHE A 224 -3.44 12.57 -13.75
N PRO A 225 -2.18 12.11 -13.91
CA PRO A 225 -1.01 12.96 -13.68
C PRO A 225 -0.94 14.11 -14.69
N SER A 226 -0.44 15.27 -14.26
CA SER A 226 -0.20 16.42 -15.13
C SER A 226 0.87 16.12 -16.18
N ALA A 227 0.73 16.74 -17.35
CA ALA A 227 1.72 16.65 -18.41
C ALA A 227 3.10 17.16 -17.97
N GLY A 228 4.15 16.54 -18.47
CA GLY A 228 5.53 16.88 -18.16
C GLY A 228 6.51 15.92 -18.83
N ARG A 229 7.79 16.30 -18.89
CA ARG A 229 8.87 15.49 -19.46
C ARG A 229 9.93 15.20 -18.43
N ASN A 230 10.61 14.06 -18.58
CA ASN A 230 11.69 13.60 -17.71
C ASN A 230 11.32 13.67 -16.22
N LEU A 231 10.08 13.32 -15.89
CA LEU A 231 9.62 13.31 -14.51
C LEU A 231 10.17 12.06 -13.82
N ARG A 232 10.53 12.19 -12.54
CA ARG A 232 10.89 11.02 -11.73
C ARG A 232 9.71 10.05 -11.66
N ALA A 233 9.98 8.79 -11.98
CA ALA A 233 9.05 7.70 -11.85
C ALA A 233 9.51 6.74 -10.74
N ALA A 234 8.58 6.34 -9.88
CA ALA A 234 8.77 5.25 -8.95
C ALA A 234 7.52 4.35 -8.94
N VAL A 235 7.70 3.05 -9.08
CA VAL A 235 6.65 2.06 -9.06
C VAL A 235 6.98 1.00 -8.01
N THR A 236 6.03 0.77 -7.10
CA THR A 236 6.11 -0.32 -6.12
C THR A 236 5.04 -1.33 -6.48
N ILE A 237 5.44 -2.59 -6.66
CA ILE A 237 4.54 -3.72 -6.90
C ILE A 237 4.63 -4.63 -5.68
N GLU A 238 3.56 -4.77 -4.93
CA GLU A 238 3.52 -5.56 -3.68
C GLU A 238 2.53 -6.71 -3.82
N ARG A 239 2.89 -7.90 -3.35
CA ARG A 239 1.99 -9.07 -3.39
C ARG A 239 0.95 -8.99 -2.27
N GLU A 240 -0.34 -9.03 -2.63
CA GLU A 240 -1.45 -9.07 -1.69
C GLU A 240 -2.38 -10.25 -2.00
N GLY A 241 -2.35 -11.29 -1.16
CA GLY A 241 -3.08 -12.54 -1.42
C GLY A 241 -2.69 -13.18 -2.75
N ASN A 242 -3.69 -13.42 -3.60
CA ASN A 242 -3.50 -13.93 -4.98
C ASN A 242 -3.27 -12.81 -6.01
N GLY A 243 -3.21 -11.55 -5.59
CA GLY A 243 -3.09 -10.39 -6.45
C GLY A 243 -1.84 -9.56 -6.16
N GLU A 244 -1.82 -8.36 -6.72
CA GLU A 244 -0.77 -7.38 -6.52
C GLU A 244 -1.35 -5.99 -6.28
N VAL A 245 -0.75 -5.24 -5.37
CA VAL A 245 -1.00 -3.81 -5.18
C VAL A 245 0.10 -3.04 -5.87
N TRP A 246 -0.29 -2.17 -6.77
CA TRP A 246 0.62 -1.32 -7.52
C TRP A 246 0.49 0.11 -6.99
N VAL A 247 1.61 0.73 -6.63
CA VAL A 247 1.69 2.14 -6.26
C VAL A 247 2.62 2.83 -7.25
N ARG A 248 2.10 3.81 -7.98
CA ARG A 248 2.83 4.56 -9.01
C ARG A 248 2.96 6.01 -8.59
N ARG A 249 4.18 6.52 -8.59
CA ARG A 249 4.54 7.90 -8.28
C ARG A 249 5.22 8.51 -9.50
N PHE A 250 4.53 9.42 -10.17
CA PHE A 250 5.02 10.09 -11.38
C PHE A 250 5.05 11.60 -11.13
N GLY A 251 6.25 12.16 -10.99
CA GLY A 251 6.43 13.54 -10.53
C GLY A 251 5.74 13.77 -9.18
N LYS A 252 4.74 14.66 -9.14
CA LYS A 252 3.95 14.96 -7.94
C LYS A 252 2.71 14.06 -7.77
N ALA A 253 2.34 13.32 -8.81
CA ALA A 253 1.15 12.46 -8.78
C ALA A 253 1.47 11.13 -8.11
N THR A 254 0.54 10.64 -7.29
CA THR A 254 0.60 9.30 -6.68
C THR A 254 -0.75 8.65 -6.82
N PHE A 255 -0.77 7.43 -7.35
CA PHE A 255 -1.99 6.64 -7.50
C PHE A 255 -1.69 5.16 -7.26
N ALA A 256 -2.72 4.41 -6.87
CA ALA A 256 -2.58 3.01 -6.54
C ALA A 256 -3.76 2.19 -7.04
N SER A 257 -3.49 0.94 -7.39
CA SER A 257 -4.50 -0.04 -7.80
C SER A 257 -4.23 -1.41 -7.18
N THR A 258 -5.25 -2.24 -7.16
CA THR A 258 -5.13 -3.67 -6.84
C THR A 258 -5.44 -4.46 -8.09
N LEU A 259 -4.58 -5.40 -8.44
CA LEU A 259 -4.70 -6.30 -9.57
C LEU A 259 -4.94 -7.72 -9.06
N SER A 260 -5.81 -8.45 -9.74
CA SER A 260 -6.09 -9.86 -9.45
C SER A 260 -6.37 -10.63 -10.74
N GLU A 261 -6.03 -11.91 -10.74
CA GLU A 261 -6.32 -12.82 -11.84
C GLU A 261 -7.80 -13.23 -11.80
N THR A 262 -8.48 -13.15 -12.94
CA THR A 262 -9.86 -13.64 -13.08
C THR A 262 -9.94 -14.93 -13.88
N ALA A 263 -9.05 -15.09 -14.85
CA ALA A 263 -8.84 -16.30 -15.63
C ALA A 263 -7.44 -16.23 -16.28
N PRO A 264 -6.89 -17.33 -16.82
CA PRO A 264 -5.65 -17.28 -17.59
C PRO A 264 -5.74 -16.22 -18.71
N GLY A 265 -4.73 -15.34 -18.79
CA GLY A 265 -4.71 -14.21 -19.73
C GLY A 265 -5.68 -13.06 -19.43
N LYS A 266 -6.37 -13.08 -18.28
CA LYS A 266 -7.32 -12.04 -17.88
C LYS A 266 -7.06 -11.57 -16.45
N LEU A 267 -7.09 -10.26 -16.27
CA LEU A 267 -6.87 -9.63 -14.97
C LEU A 267 -7.88 -8.51 -14.72
N THR A 268 -8.20 -8.26 -13.46
CA THR A 268 -9.00 -7.09 -13.06
C THR A 268 -8.10 -6.13 -12.30
N GLU A 269 -8.00 -4.88 -12.76
CA GLU A 269 -7.34 -3.79 -12.06
C GLU A 269 -8.38 -2.85 -11.43
N ARG A 270 -8.26 -2.59 -10.12
CA ARG A 270 -9.24 -1.82 -9.36
C ARG A 270 -8.63 -0.54 -8.79
N PHE A 271 -9.30 0.58 -9.03
CA PHE A 271 -9.03 1.91 -8.48
C PHE A 271 -10.21 2.34 -7.61
N GLY A 272 -10.13 2.10 -6.31
CA GLY A 272 -11.22 2.41 -5.40
C GLY A 272 -12.50 1.64 -5.74
N ALA A 273 -13.56 2.36 -6.15
CA ALA A 273 -14.84 1.77 -6.55
C ALA A 273 -14.89 1.37 -8.04
N ILE A 274 -13.92 1.78 -8.85
CA ILE A 274 -13.89 1.50 -10.29
C ILE A 274 -13.01 0.29 -10.54
N ALA A 275 -13.48 -0.66 -11.34
CA ALA A 275 -12.74 -1.84 -11.76
C ALA A 275 -12.68 -1.94 -13.28
N PHE A 276 -11.53 -2.34 -13.79
CA PHE A 276 -11.25 -2.55 -15.19
C PHE A 276 -10.87 -4.00 -15.42
N ASP A 277 -11.62 -4.70 -16.26
CA ASP A 277 -11.30 -6.06 -16.67
C ASP A 277 -10.44 -5.97 -17.94
N LEU A 278 -9.25 -6.57 -17.89
CA LEU A 278 -8.20 -6.44 -18.88
C LEU A 278 -7.86 -7.80 -19.49
N ASP A 279 -7.64 -7.79 -20.80
CA ASP A 279 -7.01 -8.89 -21.52
C ASP A 279 -5.50 -8.67 -21.56
N ALA A 280 -4.75 -9.75 -21.30
CA ALA A 280 -3.30 -9.76 -21.26
C ALA A 280 -2.75 -10.65 -22.37
N ALA A 281 -2.00 -10.04 -23.29
CA ALA A 281 -1.32 -10.74 -24.37
C ALA A 281 0.20 -10.66 -24.17
N ALA A 282 0.89 -11.76 -24.42
CA ALA A 282 2.33 -11.91 -24.18
C ALA A 282 3.05 -12.45 -25.44
N ASP A 283 4.22 -11.90 -25.73
CA ASP A 283 5.13 -12.38 -26.75
C ASP A 283 6.60 -12.27 -26.29
N ALA A 284 7.56 -12.53 -27.19
CA ALA A 284 8.98 -12.51 -26.87
C ALA A 284 9.54 -11.08 -26.65
N GLN A 285 8.80 -10.04 -27.02
CA GLN A 285 9.22 -8.64 -26.83
C GLN A 285 8.67 -8.06 -25.52
N GLY A 286 7.57 -8.62 -25.00
CA GLY A 286 6.99 -8.26 -23.72
C GLY A 286 5.50 -8.57 -23.67
N PHE A 287 4.69 -7.63 -23.20
CA PHE A 287 3.24 -7.82 -23.09
C PHE A 287 2.43 -6.58 -23.43
N ARG A 288 1.15 -6.80 -23.72
CA ARG A 288 0.14 -5.76 -23.89
C ARG A 288 -1.05 -6.04 -23.00
N LEU A 289 -1.59 -4.99 -22.38
CA LEU A 289 -2.86 -5.02 -21.67
C LEU A 289 -3.87 -4.10 -22.35
N GLY A 290 -5.10 -4.58 -22.48
CA GLY A 290 -6.21 -3.81 -23.03
C GLY A 290 -7.46 -3.93 -22.16
N ILE A 291 -8.19 -2.83 -21.95
CA ILE A 291 -9.44 -2.81 -21.20
C ILE A 291 -10.55 -3.40 -22.07
N VAL A 292 -11.20 -4.43 -21.56
CA VAL A 292 -12.37 -5.07 -22.19
C VAL A 292 -13.66 -4.49 -21.61
N ARG A 293 -13.67 -4.23 -20.30
CA ARG A 293 -14.85 -3.76 -19.57
C ARG A 293 -14.46 -2.87 -18.40
N ALA A 294 -15.29 -1.90 -18.09
CA ALA A 294 -15.20 -1.11 -16.86
C ALA A 294 -16.47 -1.26 -16.01
N ARG A 295 -16.33 -1.20 -14.70
CA ARG A 295 -17.42 -1.34 -13.71
C ARG A 295 -17.28 -0.30 -12.60
N LEU A 296 -18.39 0.22 -12.11
CA LEU A 296 -18.47 1.00 -10.88
C LEU A 296 -19.17 0.14 -9.82
N GLY A 297 -18.42 -0.34 -8.83
CA GLY A 297 -18.87 -1.42 -7.96
C GLY A 297 -19.16 -2.68 -8.79
N GLU A 298 -20.40 -3.16 -8.75
CA GLU A 298 -20.83 -4.33 -9.53
C GLU A 298 -21.48 -3.95 -10.87
N LEU A 299 -21.78 -2.66 -11.08
CA LEU A 299 -22.50 -2.20 -12.25
C LEU A 299 -21.55 -1.97 -13.44
N PRO A 300 -21.80 -2.56 -14.62
CA PRO A 300 -21.05 -2.23 -15.83
C PRO A 300 -21.23 -0.77 -16.24
N LEU A 301 -20.14 -0.13 -16.66
CA LEU A 301 -20.22 1.15 -17.33
C LEU A 301 -20.70 0.95 -18.79
N PRO A 302 -21.52 1.88 -19.31
CA PRO A 302 -21.83 1.93 -20.73
C PRO A 302 -20.56 1.99 -21.59
N ARG A 303 -20.62 1.43 -22.81
CA ARG A 303 -19.45 1.36 -23.72
C ARG A 303 -18.84 2.73 -24.02
N PHE A 304 -19.64 3.78 -24.13
CA PHE A 304 -19.15 5.14 -24.40
C PHE A 304 -18.42 5.78 -23.20
N LEU A 305 -18.60 5.26 -21.98
CA LEU A 305 -17.88 5.67 -20.77
C LEU A 305 -16.75 4.71 -20.39
N THR A 306 -16.63 3.59 -21.08
CA THR A 306 -15.57 2.60 -20.82
C THR A 306 -14.28 3.11 -21.46
N PRO A 307 -13.22 3.38 -20.67
CA PRO A 307 -11.94 3.79 -21.22
C PRO A 307 -11.35 2.69 -22.10
N GLN A 308 -10.70 3.10 -23.17
CA GLN A 308 -9.82 2.25 -23.94
C GLN A 308 -8.41 2.47 -23.42
N THR A 309 -7.67 1.38 -23.24
CA THR A 309 -6.24 1.45 -22.94
C THR A 309 -5.47 0.58 -23.91
N GLU A 310 -4.31 1.08 -24.30
CA GLU A 310 -3.25 0.28 -24.88
C GLU A 310 -2.03 0.46 -23.97
N ALA A 311 -1.77 -0.54 -23.14
CA ALA A 311 -0.61 -0.56 -22.25
C ALA A 311 0.37 -1.60 -22.77
N VAL A 312 1.52 -1.15 -23.27
CA VAL A 312 2.59 -1.99 -23.80
C VAL A 312 3.78 -1.92 -22.86
N ALA A 313 4.38 -3.06 -22.59
CA ALA A 313 5.61 -3.16 -21.83
C ALA A 313 6.61 -4.08 -22.54
N GLY A 314 7.88 -3.73 -22.47
CA GLY A 314 8.99 -4.41 -23.13
C GLY A 314 10.33 -3.88 -22.64
N ILE A 315 11.30 -3.76 -23.55
CA ILE A 315 12.60 -3.14 -23.27
C ILE A 315 12.84 -1.91 -24.15
N ASP A 316 13.66 -0.98 -23.65
CA ASP A 316 14.21 0.09 -24.47
C ASP A 316 15.51 -0.35 -25.17
N GLU A 317 16.12 0.57 -25.93
CA GLU A 317 17.38 0.34 -26.65
C GLU A 317 18.56 0.01 -25.72
N ASN A 318 18.46 0.40 -24.44
CA ASN A 318 19.46 0.13 -23.40
C ASN A 318 19.14 -1.15 -22.61
N GLY A 319 18.13 -1.93 -23.01
CA GLY A 319 17.70 -3.15 -22.32
C GLY A 319 16.95 -2.93 -21.01
N ARG A 320 16.55 -1.68 -20.69
CA ARG A 320 15.81 -1.35 -19.46
C ARG A 320 14.32 -1.64 -19.66
N TYR A 321 13.60 -1.92 -18.57
CA TYR A 321 12.16 -2.12 -18.63
C TYR A 321 11.47 -0.85 -19.12
N ARG A 322 10.76 -0.93 -20.25
CA ARG A 322 10.03 0.18 -20.87
C ARG A 322 8.53 -0.06 -20.78
N PHE A 323 7.78 1.01 -20.52
CA PHE A 323 6.32 1.02 -20.59
C PHE A 323 5.83 2.19 -21.45
N ASP A 324 4.70 1.98 -22.14
CA ASP A 324 3.94 3.00 -22.87
C ASP A 324 2.46 2.70 -22.67
N VAL A 325 1.74 3.61 -22.02
CA VAL A 325 0.34 3.43 -21.68
C VAL A 325 -0.43 4.63 -22.18
N THR A 326 -1.40 4.38 -23.05
CA THR A 326 -2.34 5.39 -23.51
C THR A 326 -3.73 5.06 -23.01
N ILE A 327 -4.41 6.03 -22.39
CA ILE A 327 -5.80 5.92 -21.94
C ILE A 327 -6.63 6.95 -22.69
N SER A 328 -7.71 6.49 -23.32
CA SER A 328 -8.64 7.32 -24.09
C SER A 328 -10.09 6.97 -23.76
N LEU A 329 -11.01 7.87 -24.10
CA LEU A 329 -12.44 7.58 -24.13
C LEU A 329 -12.94 7.59 -25.58
N PRO A 330 -13.85 6.67 -25.97
CA PRO A 330 -14.25 6.49 -27.37
C PRO A 330 -14.74 7.76 -28.07
N VAL A 331 -15.39 8.68 -27.35
CA VAL A 331 -15.99 9.91 -27.91
C VAL A 331 -15.13 11.14 -27.63
N ILE A 332 -14.41 11.15 -26.52
CA ILE A 332 -13.72 12.34 -25.99
C ILE A 332 -12.26 12.39 -26.47
N GLY A 333 -11.68 11.27 -26.88
CA GLY A 333 -10.27 11.17 -27.29
C GLY A 333 -9.34 10.84 -26.13
N ARG A 334 -8.04 11.09 -26.30
CA ARG A 334 -7.02 10.72 -25.32
C ARG A 334 -7.12 11.57 -24.06
N LEU A 335 -7.13 10.89 -22.92
CA LEU A 335 -7.10 11.51 -21.59
C LEU A 335 -5.68 11.69 -21.09
N VAL A 336 -4.83 10.68 -21.29
CA VAL A 336 -3.42 10.71 -20.90
C VAL A 336 -2.65 9.67 -21.72
N ARG A 337 -1.38 9.97 -22.01
CA ARG A 337 -0.39 8.96 -22.38
C ARG A 337 0.83 9.15 -21.51
N TYR A 338 1.36 8.06 -20.95
CA TYR A 338 2.64 8.11 -20.25
C TYR A 338 3.54 6.98 -20.73
N ARG A 339 4.81 7.34 -20.96
CA ARG A 339 5.83 6.41 -21.42
C ARG A 339 7.11 6.66 -20.66
N GLY A 340 7.87 5.61 -20.42
CA GLY A 340 9.06 5.73 -19.62
C GLY A 340 9.82 4.44 -19.52
N TRP A 341 10.87 4.47 -18.71
CA TRP A 341 11.69 3.32 -18.41
C TRP A 341 11.88 3.22 -16.90
N LEU A 342 12.06 2.00 -16.40
CA LEU A 342 12.37 1.72 -15.01
C LEU A 342 13.49 0.70 -14.90
N THR A 343 14.22 0.76 -13.80
CA THR A 343 15.16 -0.26 -13.35
C THR A 343 14.85 -0.64 -11.91
N PRO A 344 15.23 -1.85 -11.46
CA PRO A 344 15.21 -2.19 -10.03
C PRO A 344 15.88 -1.10 -9.20
N GLY A 345 15.18 -0.66 -8.14
CA GLY A 345 15.64 0.36 -7.21
C GLY A 345 16.60 -0.15 -6.16
#